data_AF-A0A2U0AGJ3-F1
#
_entry.id   AF-A0A2U0AGJ3-F1
#
_cell.length_a   1.000
_cell.length_b   1.000
_cell.length_c   1.000
_cell.angle_alpha   90.00
_cell.angle_beta   90.00
_cell.angle_gamma   90.00
#
_symmetry.space_group_name_H-M   'P 1'
#
loop_
_entity.id
_entity.type
_entity.pdbx_description
1 polymer ?
#
loop_
_entity_poly.entity_id
_entity_poly.type
_entity_poly.pdbx_seq_one_letter_code
_entity_poly.pdbx_strand_id
1 'polypeptide(L)'
;MPMLLDDQRNRQILDGFRAIGILLVILFHSLLISTKLVQKSGGTNNDFTGIDALIDAFPRALNIAWHAVGSEMIFLVSGFLLSYLLFREYYRKGGIDLYDFFVRRLSRIIPLYLIALMLYGLDMHYSLEDLALNLLFISKAFDMKTIIPVGWSLEVMMQVYVLLPFLVILVMHNRRPVLLMSVLMLLSLLPRWIALSLSQGEYLIPVYELIYQ
;
A
#
# COMPACT_ATOMS: atom_id res chain seq x y z
N MET A 1 25.61 2.44 -21.37
CA MET A 1 25.46 3.57 -20.42
C MET A 1 25.30 2.99 -19.02
N PRO A 2 26.00 3.53 -18.01
CA PRO A 2 25.74 3.18 -16.61
C PRO A 2 24.30 3.56 -16.27
N MET A 3 23.54 2.66 -15.64
CA MET A 3 22.18 2.95 -15.24
C MET A 3 22.16 3.64 -13.86
N LEU A 4 21.11 4.39 -13.57
CA LEU A 4 21.00 5.26 -12.39
C LEU A 4 21.37 4.58 -11.05
N LEU A 5 20.94 3.33 -10.84
CA LEU A 5 21.19 2.58 -9.60
C LEU A 5 22.44 1.68 -9.66
N ASP A 6 23.31 1.83 -10.66
CA ASP A 6 24.63 1.20 -10.63
C ASP A 6 25.55 1.89 -9.61
N ASP A 7 25.32 3.17 -9.34
CA ASP A 7 25.96 3.92 -8.26
C ASP A 7 25.46 3.47 -6.87
N GLN A 8 26.39 3.15 -5.99
CA GLN A 8 26.10 2.75 -4.61
C GLN A 8 25.42 3.85 -3.80
N ARG A 9 25.82 5.10 -3.99
CA ARG A 9 25.23 6.26 -3.30
C ARG A 9 23.76 6.41 -3.64
N ASN A 10 23.38 6.23 -4.90
CA ASN A 10 21.98 6.30 -5.33
C ASN A 10 21.13 5.20 -4.68
N ARG A 11 21.67 3.98 -4.53
CA ARG A 11 20.99 2.90 -3.80
C ARG A 11 20.81 3.24 -2.32
N GLN A 12 21.86 3.75 -1.68
CA GLN A 12 21.82 4.15 -0.27
C GLN A 12 20.79 5.27 -0.02
N ILE A 13 20.69 6.26 -0.90
CA ILE A 13 19.68 7.32 -0.79
C ILE A 13 18.27 6.72 -0.82
N LEU A 14 18.04 5.78 -1.73
CA LEU A 14 16.76 5.11 -1.91
C LEU A 14 16.38 4.24 -0.70
N ASP A 15 17.36 3.55 -0.12
CA ASP A 15 17.18 2.81 1.13
C ASP A 15 16.96 3.76 2.32
N GLY A 16 17.56 4.96 2.30
CA GLY A 16 17.26 6.02 3.26
C GLY A 16 15.80 6.47 3.21
N PHE A 17 15.24 6.70 2.01
CA PHE A 17 13.81 6.99 1.86
C PHE A 17 12.93 5.86 2.39
N ARG A 18 13.28 4.59 2.13
CA ARG A 18 12.56 3.44 2.70
C ARG A 18 12.62 3.44 4.23
N ALA A 19 13.79 3.67 4.81
CA ALA A 19 13.97 3.70 6.25
C ALA A 19 13.08 4.78 6.89
N ILE A 20 13.06 5.99 6.33
CA ILE A 20 12.17 7.07 6.79
C ILE A 20 10.70 6.63 6.65
N GLY A 21 10.33 5.98 5.55
CA GLY A 21 8.95 5.52 5.32
C GLY A 21 8.52 4.50 6.36
N ILE A 22 9.39 3.53 6.67
CA ILE A 22 9.15 2.52 7.70
C ILE A 22 8.98 3.18 9.07
N LEU A 23 9.84 4.14 9.43
CA LEU A 23 9.73 4.86 10.69
C LEU A 23 8.41 5.63 10.80
N LEU A 24 7.99 6.30 9.73
CA LEU A 24 6.71 7.00 9.67
C LEU A 24 5.52 6.03 9.79
N VAL A 25 5.60 4.85 9.16
CA VAL A 25 4.58 3.80 9.29
C VAL A 25 4.50 3.28 10.72
N ILE A 26 5.63 3.00 11.37
CA ILE A 26 5.66 2.56 12.77
C ILE A 26 5.05 3.64 13.68
N LEU A 27 5.41 4.90 13.47
CA LEU A 27 4.89 6.03 14.25
C LEU A 27 3.37 6.16 14.09
N PHE A 28 2.88 6.15 12.85
CA PHE A 28 1.44 6.20 12.55
C PHE A 28 0.67 5.05 13.19
N HIS A 29 1.16 3.80 13.07
CA HIS A 29 0.50 2.64 13.68
C HIS A 29 0.55 2.69 15.21
N SER A 30 1.63 3.19 15.81
CA SER A 30 1.72 3.36 17.26
C SER A 30 0.67 4.34 17.79
N LEU A 31 0.42 5.43 17.06
CA LEU A 31 -0.62 6.42 17.39
C LEU A 31 -2.04 5.87 17.14
N LEU A 32 -2.23 5.06 16.09
CA LEU A 32 -3.51 4.36 15.88
C LEU A 32 -3.80 3.33 16.98
N ILE A 33 -2.79 2.62 17.47
CA ILE A 33 -2.96 1.67 18.57
C ILE A 33 -3.29 2.40 19.86
N SER A 34 -2.63 3.52 20.16
CA SER A 34 -2.92 4.29 21.38
C SER A 34 -4.37 4.81 21.39
N THR A 35 -4.88 5.31 20.26
CA THR A 35 -6.29 5.72 20.13
C THR A 35 -7.26 4.56 20.33
N LYS A 36 -6.99 3.37 19.76
CA LYS A 36 -7.79 2.15 20.00
C LYS A 36 -7.78 1.71 21.47
N LEU A 37 -6.63 1.80 22.14
CA LEU A 37 -6.51 1.44 23.55
C LEU A 37 -7.27 2.40 24.46
N VAL A 38 -7.21 3.71 24.17
CA VAL A 38 -7.97 4.75 24.89
C VAL A 38 -9.47 4.52 24.73
N GLN A 39 -9.95 4.24 23.50
CA GLN A 39 -11.35 3.93 23.24
C GLN A 39 -11.81 2.70 24.03
N LYS A 40 -11.01 1.64 24.07
CA LYS A 40 -11.33 0.42 24.83
C LYS A 40 -11.36 0.66 26.35
N SER A 41 -10.64 1.66 26.84
CA SER A 41 -10.56 2.02 28.26
C SER A 41 -11.67 2.97 28.72
N GLY A 42 -12.27 3.76 27.82
CA GLY A 42 -13.44 4.59 28.11
C GLY A 42 -14.72 3.76 27.90
N GLY A 43 -15.36 3.34 29.00
CA GLY A 43 -16.44 2.34 28.95
C GLY A 43 -17.61 2.69 28.02
N THR A 44 -18.04 1.68 27.24
CA THR A 44 -19.31 1.40 26.52
C THR A 44 -20.13 2.50 25.82
N ASN A 45 -19.88 3.78 26.05
CA ASN A 45 -20.46 4.85 25.27
C ASN A 45 -19.42 5.26 24.23
N ASN A 46 -19.82 5.34 22.96
CA ASN A 46 -18.98 5.82 21.85
C ASN A 46 -18.67 7.33 21.97
N ASP A 47 -18.44 7.82 23.18
CA ASP A 47 -18.17 9.22 23.46
C ASP A 47 -16.73 9.52 23.04
N PHE A 48 -16.59 10.11 21.85
CA PHE A 48 -15.31 10.52 21.22
C PHE A 48 -14.41 11.42 22.10
N THR A 49 -14.93 11.90 23.24
CA THR A 49 -14.25 12.69 24.27
C THR A 49 -12.81 12.26 24.61
N GLY A 50 -12.52 10.95 24.70
CA GLY A 50 -11.17 10.45 25.00
C GLY A 50 -10.19 10.51 23.82
N ILE A 51 -10.69 10.33 22.60
CA ILE A 51 -9.90 10.45 21.37
C ILE A 51 -9.66 11.92 21.05
N ASP A 52 -10.69 12.77 21.17
CA ASP A 52 -10.61 14.21 20.92
C ASP A 52 -9.59 14.87 21.85
N ALA A 53 -9.62 14.54 23.15
CA ALA A 53 -8.65 15.06 24.11
C ALA A 53 -7.20 14.59 23.81
N LEU A 54 -7.02 13.37 23.31
CA LEU A 54 -5.70 12.86 22.92
C LEU A 54 -5.17 13.58 21.67
N ILE A 55 -6.04 13.83 20.69
CA ILE A 55 -5.72 14.56 19.46
C ILE A 55 -5.38 16.02 19.79
N ASP A 56 -6.19 16.67 20.63
CA ASP A 56 -5.99 18.07 21.03
C ASP A 56 -4.72 18.27 21.87
N ALA A 57 -4.33 17.27 22.67
CA ALA A 57 -3.08 17.27 23.41
C ALA A 57 -1.85 17.07 22.51
N PHE A 58 -2.04 16.58 21.27
CA PHE A 58 -0.93 16.27 20.38
C PHE A 58 -0.35 17.56 19.76
N PRO A 59 0.99 17.73 19.74
CA PRO A 59 1.59 18.91 19.14
C PRO A 59 1.23 19.03 17.66
N ARG A 60 0.61 20.15 17.26
CA ARG A 60 0.22 20.42 15.86
C ARG A 60 1.39 20.29 14.87
N ALA A 61 2.61 20.63 15.31
CA ALA A 61 3.82 20.49 14.49
C ALA A 61 4.13 19.03 14.10
N LEU A 62 3.62 18.06 14.87
CA LEU A 62 3.78 16.62 14.61
C LEU A 62 2.57 16.03 13.89
N ASN A 63 1.63 16.83 13.36
CA ASN A 63 0.45 16.31 12.66
C ASN A 63 0.79 15.33 11.54
N ILE A 64 1.94 15.48 10.88
CA ILE A 64 2.43 14.53 9.87
C ILE A 64 2.50 13.07 10.37
N ALA A 65 2.68 12.86 11.68
CA ALA A 65 2.69 11.54 12.32
C ALA A 65 1.32 10.83 12.26
N TRP A 66 0.24 11.61 12.15
CA TRP A 66 -1.14 11.13 12.01
C TRP A 66 -1.53 10.86 10.56
N HIS A 67 -0.70 11.24 9.58
CA HIS A 67 -0.97 10.97 8.17
C HIS A 67 -0.26 9.70 7.71
N ALA A 68 -0.89 8.95 6.81
CA ALA A 68 -0.34 7.72 6.24
C ALA A 68 0.80 7.93 5.20
N VAL A 69 1.49 9.08 5.24
CA VAL A 69 2.54 9.49 4.29
C VAL A 69 3.68 8.47 4.23
N GLY A 70 3.99 7.82 5.36
CA GLY A 70 5.01 6.77 5.41
C GLY A 70 4.70 5.61 4.45
N SER A 71 3.44 5.19 4.39
CA SER A 71 3.01 4.10 3.51
C SER A 71 3.14 4.51 2.03
N GLU A 72 2.70 5.73 1.69
CA GLU A 72 2.80 6.29 0.33
C GLU A 72 4.24 6.33 -0.16
N MET A 73 5.18 6.73 0.70
CA MET A 73 6.59 6.75 0.34
C MET A 73 7.16 5.35 0.10
N ILE A 74 6.79 4.36 0.92
CA ILE A 74 7.19 2.96 0.69
C ILE A 74 6.64 2.45 -0.64
N PHE A 75 5.38 2.76 -0.97
CA PHE A 75 4.77 2.40 -2.24
C PHE A 75 5.49 3.05 -3.41
N LEU A 76 5.75 4.36 -3.34
CA LEU A 76 6.44 5.11 -4.38
C LEU A 76 7.83 4.53 -4.66
N VAL A 77 8.63 4.34 -3.59
CA VAL A 77 9.98 3.81 -3.71
C VAL A 77 9.96 2.38 -4.23
N SER A 78 9.03 1.53 -3.74
CA SER A 78 8.91 0.15 -4.18
C SER A 78 8.49 0.04 -5.65
N GLY A 79 7.51 0.84 -6.09
CA GLY A 79 7.07 0.91 -7.47
C GLY A 79 8.18 1.39 -8.41
N PHE A 80 8.93 2.42 -7.98
CA PHE A 80 10.09 2.91 -8.73
C PHE A 80 11.17 1.84 -8.88
N LEU A 81 11.61 1.19 -7.79
CA LEU A 81 12.64 0.14 -7.87
C LEU A 81 12.19 -1.02 -8.75
N LEU A 82 10.94 -1.46 -8.61
CA LEU A 82 10.45 -2.61 -9.35
C LEU A 82 10.40 -2.30 -10.84
N SER A 83 9.88 -1.14 -11.20
CA SER A 83 9.85 -0.66 -12.59
C SER A 83 11.26 -0.53 -13.15
N TYR A 84 12.16 0.11 -12.41
CA TYR A 84 13.56 0.27 -12.79
C TYR A 84 14.26 -1.06 -13.05
N LEU A 85 14.07 -2.06 -12.18
CA LEU A 85 14.66 -3.38 -12.34
C LEU A 85 14.14 -4.10 -13.59
N LEU A 86 12.83 -3.97 -13.87
CA LEU A 86 12.20 -4.54 -15.06
C LEU A 86 12.71 -3.88 -16.36
N PHE A 87 12.78 -2.54 -16.39
CA PHE A 87 13.37 -1.81 -17.52
C PHE A 87 14.83 -2.21 -17.72
N ARG A 88 15.61 -2.24 -16.65
CA ARG A 88 17.02 -2.67 -16.66
C ARG A 88 17.18 -4.07 -17.23
N GLU A 89 16.34 -5.01 -16.82
CA GLU A 89 16.37 -6.38 -17.32
C GLU A 89 16.04 -6.41 -18.81
N TYR A 90 14.98 -5.73 -19.23
CA TYR A 90 14.58 -5.62 -20.64
C TYR A 90 15.71 -5.05 -21.50
N TYR A 91 16.33 -3.93 -21.09
CA TYR A 91 17.44 -3.33 -21.84
C TYR A 91 18.67 -4.23 -21.94
N ARG A 92 18.92 -5.08 -20.94
CA ARG A 92 20.11 -5.96 -20.92
C ARG A 92 19.88 -7.28 -21.64
N LYS A 93 18.69 -7.87 -21.54
CA LYS A 93 18.37 -9.21 -22.06
C LYS A 93 17.46 -9.20 -23.29
N GLY A 94 16.89 -8.05 -23.67
CA GLY A 94 15.91 -7.93 -24.75
C GLY A 94 14.49 -8.37 -24.36
N GLY A 95 14.25 -8.72 -23.09
CA GLY A 95 12.96 -9.21 -22.59
C GLY A 95 12.94 -9.29 -21.07
N ILE A 96 11.78 -9.64 -20.51
CA ILE A 96 11.57 -9.83 -19.07
C ILE A 96 11.29 -11.31 -18.81
N ASP A 97 12.05 -11.93 -17.90
CA ASP A 97 11.77 -13.28 -17.43
C ASP A 97 10.66 -13.23 -16.36
N LEU A 98 9.43 -13.47 -16.79
CA LEU A 98 8.26 -13.43 -15.92
C LEU A 98 8.31 -14.50 -14.83
N TYR A 99 8.80 -15.70 -15.15
CA TYR A 99 8.86 -16.80 -14.19
C TYR A 99 9.81 -16.45 -13.05
N ASP A 100 11.03 -16.06 -13.38
CA ASP A 100 12.07 -15.68 -12.44
C ASP A 100 11.67 -14.41 -11.64
N PHE A 101 10.97 -13.47 -12.27
CA PHE A 101 10.38 -12.32 -11.59
C PHE A 101 9.34 -12.73 -10.53
N PHE A 102 8.34 -13.53 -10.89
CA PHE A 102 7.26 -13.92 -9.98
C PHE A 102 7.77 -14.81 -8.85
N VAL A 103 8.59 -15.83 -9.16
CA VAL A 103 9.11 -16.76 -8.15
C VAL A 103 9.87 -16.03 -7.04
N ARG A 104 10.77 -15.11 -7.38
CA ARG A 104 11.55 -14.34 -6.39
C ARG A 104 10.72 -13.42 -5.51
N ARG A 105 9.60 -12.91 -6.02
CA ARG A 105 8.74 -11.97 -5.29
C ARG A 105 7.74 -12.72 -4.42
N LEU A 106 7.04 -13.66 -5.02
CA LEU A 106 6.02 -14.47 -4.36
C LEU A 106 6.63 -15.33 -3.24
N SER A 107 7.80 -15.93 -3.45
CA SER A 107 8.50 -16.70 -2.40
C SER A 107 8.88 -15.88 -1.16
N ARG A 108 9.01 -14.55 -1.28
CA ARG A 108 9.31 -13.67 -0.14
C ARG A 108 8.04 -13.27 0.62
N ILE A 109 6.91 -13.11 -0.08
CA ILE A 109 5.70 -12.49 0.48
C ILE A 109 4.69 -13.54 0.94
N ILE A 110 4.46 -14.55 0.11
CA ILE A 110 3.43 -15.57 0.36
C ILE A 110 3.65 -16.27 1.71
N PRO A 111 4.86 -16.73 2.08
CA PRO A 111 5.03 -17.46 3.34
C PRO A 111 4.62 -16.63 4.56
N LEU A 112 5.08 -15.37 4.63
CA LEU A 112 4.75 -14.50 5.75
C LEU A 112 3.28 -14.09 5.75
N TYR A 113 2.70 -13.87 4.56
CA TYR A 113 1.28 -13.56 4.43
C TYR A 113 0.39 -14.71 4.89
N LEU A 114 0.69 -15.95 4.50
CA LEU A 114 -0.08 -17.12 4.92
C LEU A 114 -0.02 -17.32 6.44
N ILE A 115 1.14 -17.10 7.06
CA ILE A 115 1.28 -17.13 8.52
C ILE A 115 0.40 -16.05 9.15
N ALA A 116 0.45 -14.81 8.65
CA ALA A 116 -0.39 -13.74 9.17
C ALA A 116 -1.89 -14.05 8.98
N LEU A 117 -2.28 -14.53 7.80
CA LEU A 117 -3.66 -14.89 7.49
C LEU A 117 -4.16 -16.01 8.41
N MET A 118 -3.33 -17.00 8.70
CA MET A 118 -3.63 -18.04 9.68
C MET A 118 -3.83 -17.45 11.08
N LEU A 119 -2.90 -16.62 11.56
CA LEU A 119 -2.99 -16.03 12.90
C LEU A 119 -4.24 -15.14 13.08
N TYR A 120 -4.54 -14.30 12.09
CA TYR A 120 -5.72 -13.41 12.13
C TYR A 120 -7.03 -14.13 11.79
N GLY A 121 -6.96 -15.20 10.99
CA GLY A 121 -8.12 -16.00 10.61
C GLY A 121 -8.63 -16.93 11.71
N LEU A 122 -7.81 -17.26 12.71
CA LEU A 122 -8.20 -18.09 13.86
C LEU A 122 -9.10 -17.36 14.87
N ASP A 123 -8.95 -16.04 14.97
CA ASP A 123 -9.63 -15.23 16.00
C ASP A 123 -11.08 -14.89 15.62
N MET A 124 -11.46 -15.07 14.35
CA MET A 124 -12.68 -14.54 13.78
C MET A 124 -13.37 -15.56 12.88
N HIS A 125 -14.69 -15.67 13.00
CA HIS A 125 -15.51 -16.58 12.19
C HIS A 125 -15.71 -15.98 10.78
N TYR A 126 -14.69 -16.06 9.93
CA TYR A 126 -14.76 -15.63 8.53
C TYR A 126 -15.44 -16.68 7.64
N SER A 127 -16.14 -16.22 6.61
CA SER A 127 -16.70 -17.12 5.59
C SER A 127 -15.61 -17.70 4.68
N LEU A 128 -15.94 -18.78 3.96
CA LEU A 128 -15.04 -19.33 2.94
C LEU A 128 -14.77 -18.32 1.82
N GLU A 129 -15.74 -17.46 1.51
CA GLU A 129 -15.61 -16.38 0.53
C GLU A 129 -14.59 -15.34 0.98
N ASP A 130 -14.66 -14.89 2.24
CA ASP A 130 -13.70 -13.93 2.80
C ASP A 130 -12.27 -14.48 2.73
N LEU A 131 -12.10 -15.75 3.12
CA LEU A 131 -10.80 -16.43 3.05
C LEU A 131 -10.30 -16.52 1.61
N ALA A 132 -11.16 -16.91 0.66
CA ALA A 132 -10.79 -17.03 -0.74
C ALA A 132 -10.37 -15.68 -1.35
N LEU A 133 -11.14 -14.61 -1.08
CA LEU A 133 -10.84 -13.27 -1.60
C LEU A 133 -9.56 -12.67 -1.01
N ASN A 134 -9.30 -12.89 0.29
CA ASN A 134 -8.05 -12.48 0.92
C ASN A 134 -6.86 -13.29 0.38
N LEU A 135 -7.01 -14.60 0.20
CA LEU A 135 -5.96 -15.46 -0.38
C LEU A 135 -5.59 -15.05 -1.81
N LEU A 136 -6.57 -14.55 -2.57
CA LEU A 136 -6.41 -14.03 -3.92
C LEU A 136 -5.98 -12.56 -3.97
N PHE A 137 -5.83 -11.88 -2.83
CA PHE A 137 -5.48 -10.46 -2.73
C PHE A 137 -6.44 -9.52 -3.46
N ILE A 138 -7.74 -9.84 -3.42
CA ILE A 138 -8.80 -9.08 -4.11
C ILE A 138 -9.94 -8.69 -3.18
N SER A 139 -9.85 -8.93 -1.87
CA SER A 139 -10.97 -8.66 -0.94
C SER A 139 -11.42 -7.20 -1.02
N LYS A 140 -10.49 -6.24 -1.08
CA LYS A 140 -10.84 -4.83 -1.24
C LYS A 140 -11.46 -4.45 -2.58
N ALA A 141 -11.19 -5.21 -3.64
CA ALA A 141 -11.81 -4.94 -4.94
C ALA A 141 -13.32 -5.27 -4.95
N PHE A 142 -13.77 -6.11 -4.02
CA PHE A 142 -15.16 -6.52 -3.83
C PHE A 142 -15.80 -5.89 -2.57
N ASP A 143 -15.20 -4.82 -2.05
CA ASP A 143 -15.64 -4.13 -0.83
C ASP A 143 -15.72 -5.02 0.43
N MET A 144 -14.99 -6.13 0.43
CA MET A 144 -14.91 -7.04 1.57
C MET A 144 -13.85 -6.58 2.58
N LYS A 145 -14.04 -6.97 3.84
CA LYS A 145 -13.06 -6.67 4.90
C LYS A 145 -11.81 -7.54 4.70
N THR A 146 -10.65 -6.92 4.83
CA THR A 146 -9.38 -7.64 4.88
C THR A 146 -9.23 -8.30 6.24
N ILE A 147 -8.97 -9.60 6.25
CA ILE A 147 -8.81 -10.40 7.48
C ILE A 147 -7.67 -9.85 8.35
N ILE A 148 -6.59 -9.41 7.70
CA ILE A 148 -5.48 -8.73 8.34
C ILE A 148 -5.82 -7.23 8.38
N PRO A 149 -5.81 -6.54 9.55
CA PRO A 149 -6.26 -5.14 9.68
C PRO A 149 -5.57 -4.12 8.76
N VAL A 150 -4.35 -4.40 8.30
CA VAL A 150 -3.56 -3.56 7.37
C VAL A 150 -3.28 -4.29 6.04
N GLY A 151 -3.97 -5.41 5.81
CA GLY A 151 -3.77 -6.30 4.66
C GLY A 151 -4.05 -5.64 3.32
N TRP A 152 -4.93 -4.64 3.28
CA TRP A 152 -5.29 -3.91 2.05
C TRP A 152 -4.06 -3.36 1.31
N SER A 153 -3.07 -2.86 2.05
CA SER A 153 -1.84 -2.31 1.47
C SER A 153 -1.03 -3.40 0.75
N LEU A 154 -0.97 -4.59 1.33
CA LEU A 154 -0.31 -5.74 0.73
C LEU A 154 -1.08 -6.26 -0.50
N GLU A 155 -2.41 -6.27 -0.46
CA GLU A 155 -3.23 -6.65 -1.61
C GLU A 155 -2.94 -5.76 -2.82
N VAL A 156 -2.96 -4.44 -2.63
CA VAL A 156 -2.60 -3.48 -3.67
C VAL A 156 -1.18 -3.72 -4.19
N MET A 157 -0.23 -4.03 -3.29
CA MET A 157 1.14 -4.32 -3.69
C MET A 157 1.26 -5.58 -4.55
N MET A 158 0.49 -6.63 -4.23
CA MET A 158 0.43 -7.86 -5.02
C MET A 158 -0.17 -7.61 -6.41
N GLN A 159 -1.24 -6.81 -6.49
CA GLN A 159 -1.82 -6.41 -7.77
C GLN A 159 -0.80 -5.64 -8.63
N VAL A 160 -0.04 -4.72 -8.03
CA VAL A 160 1.06 -4.01 -8.72
C VAL A 160 2.12 -5.01 -9.19
N TYR A 161 2.51 -6.00 -8.39
CA TYR A 161 3.51 -6.99 -8.79
C TYR A 161 3.04 -7.84 -9.98
N VAL A 162 1.76 -8.19 -10.02
CA VAL A 162 1.18 -8.91 -11.16
C VAL A 162 1.14 -8.02 -12.40
N LEU A 163 0.64 -6.80 -12.29
CA LEU A 163 0.39 -5.92 -13.44
C LEU A 163 1.65 -5.30 -14.04
N LEU A 164 2.63 -4.94 -13.20
CA LEU A 164 3.78 -4.14 -13.62
C LEU A 164 4.65 -4.76 -14.73
N PRO A 165 5.04 -6.05 -14.70
CA PRO A 165 5.84 -6.61 -15.79
C PRO A 165 5.12 -6.53 -17.15
N PHE A 166 3.80 -6.74 -17.17
CA PHE A 166 3.01 -6.59 -18.40
C PHE A 166 2.93 -5.14 -18.86
N LEU A 167 2.78 -4.19 -17.93
CA LEU A 167 2.83 -2.76 -18.26
C LEU A 167 4.19 -2.35 -18.85
N VAL A 168 5.30 -2.85 -18.29
CA VAL A 168 6.64 -2.57 -18.84
C VAL A 168 6.79 -3.19 -20.22
N ILE A 169 6.35 -4.44 -20.43
CA ILE A 169 6.37 -5.07 -21.75
C ILE A 169 5.56 -4.25 -22.75
N LEU A 170 4.34 -3.83 -22.39
CA LEU A 170 3.46 -3.01 -23.22
C LEU A 170 4.12 -1.68 -23.59
N VAL A 171 4.72 -0.98 -22.62
CA VAL A 171 5.43 0.29 -22.85
C VAL A 171 6.62 0.09 -23.78
N MET A 172 7.42 -0.95 -23.56
CA MET A 172 8.64 -1.20 -24.33
C MET A 172 8.39 -1.70 -25.76
N HIS A 173 7.27 -2.38 -26.00
CA HIS A 173 6.88 -2.81 -27.35
C HIS A 173 6.16 -1.70 -28.15
N ASN A 174 5.66 -0.66 -27.48
CA ASN A 174 4.96 0.42 -28.15
C ASN A 174 5.93 1.40 -28.84
N ARG A 175 5.56 1.86 -30.04
CA ARG A 175 6.37 2.83 -30.80
C ARG A 175 6.40 4.23 -30.18
N ARG A 176 5.44 4.55 -29.31
CA ARG A 176 5.29 5.85 -28.62
C ARG A 176 5.17 5.64 -27.10
N PRO A 177 6.24 5.19 -26.42
CA PRO A 177 6.18 4.81 -25.01
C PRO A 177 5.76 5.97 -24.10
N VAL A 178 6.29 7.17 -24.34
CA VAL A 178 5.98 8.38 -23.55
C VAL A 178 4.48 8.72 -23.64
N LEU A 179 3.90 8.70 -24.84
CA LEU A 179 2.47 8.98 -25.03
C LEU A 179 1.61 7.95 -24.27
N LEU A 180 1.95 6.66 -24.38
CA LEU A 180 1.22 5.63 -23.66
C LEU A 180 1.31 5.83 -22.14
N MET A 181 2.49 6.14 -21.61
CA MET A 181 2.65 6.43 -20.19
C MET A 181 1.83 7.65 -19.76
N SER A 182 1.81 8.72 -20.56
CA SER A 182 0.97 9.89 -20.30
C SER A 182 -0.51 9.54 -20.31
N VAL A 183 -0.97 8.73 -21.27
CA VAL A 183 -2.36 8.26 -21.34
C VAL A 183 -2.71 7.42 -20.13
N LEU A 184 -1.87 6.45 -19.74
CA LEU A 184 -2.08 5.61 -18.56
C LEU A 184 -2.11 6.44 -17.27
N MET A 185 -1.25 7.46 -17.17
CA MET A 185 -1.21 8.38 -16.04
C MET A 185 -2.46 9.27 -15.95
N LEU A 186 -3.01 9.69 -17.10
CA LEU A 186 -4.28 10.42 -17.12
C LEU A 186 -5.46 9.48 -16.81
N LEU A 187 -5.43 8.26 -17.34
CA LEU A 187 -6.45 7.23 -17.11
C LEU A 187 -6.52 6.82 -15.64
N SER A 188 -5.40 6.83 -14.91
CA SER A 188 -5.41 6.53 -13.46
C SER A 188 -6.13 7.58 -12.61
N LEU A 189 -6.40 8.77 -13.15
CA LEU A 189 -7.19 9.81 -12.46
C LEU A 189 -8.70 9.54 -12.53
N LEU A 190 -9.16 8.73 -13.49
CA LEU A 190 -10.59 8.44 -13.68
C LEU A 190 -11.22 7.74 -12.47
N PRO A 191 -10.65 6.64 -11.92
CA PRO A 191 -11.20 6.01 -10.72
C PRO A 191 -11.29 6.97 -9.53
N ARG A 192 -10.30 7.86 -9.37
CA ARG A 192 -10.31 8.88 -8.31
C ARG A 192 -11.41 9.91 -8.52
N TRP A 193 -11.59 10.37 -9.76
CA TRP A 193 -12.66 11.28 -10.11
C TRP A 193 -14.04 10.64 -9.91
N ILE A 194 -14.21 9.38 -10.30
CA ILE A 194 -15.45 8.61 -10.09
C ILE A 194 -15.74 8.50 -8.59
N ALA A 195 -14.77 8.07 -7.78
CA ALA A 195 -14.93 7.98 -6.32
C ALA A 195 -15.34 9.33 -5.71
N LEU A 196 -14.64 10.42 -6.07
CA LEU A 196 -14.98 11.77 -5.63
C LEU A 196 -16.39 12.20 -6.06
N SER A 197 -16.85 11.78 -7.24
CA SER A 197 -18.18 12.13 -7.74
C SER A 197 -19.30 11.38 -7.03
N LEU A 198 -19.05 10.15 -6.57
CA LEU A 198 -20.05 9.28 -5.96
C LEU A 198 -20.14 9.45 -4.44
N SER A 199 -19.04 9.77 -3.75
CA SER A 199 -18.99 9.81 -2.28
C SER A 199 -18.41 11.10 -1.70
N GLN A 200 -18.85 12.27 -2.19
CA GLN A 200 -18.38 13.58 -1.69
C GLN A 200 -18.47 13.72 -0.16
N GLY A 201 -19.47 13.11 0.47
CA GLY A 201 -19.66 13.15 1.92
C GLY A 201 -18.59 12.41 2.72
N GLU A 202 -18.03 11.32 2.20
CA GLU A 202 -17.01 10.51 2.90
C GLU A 202 -15.68 11.25 3.05
N TYR A 203 -15.36 12.16 2.11
CA TYR A 203 -14.12 12.95 2.14
C TYR A 203 -14.15 14.11 3.14
N LEU A 204 -15.32 14.41 3.71
CA LEU A 204 -15.47 15.41 4.77
C LEU A 204 -15.40 14.78 6.17
N ILE A 205 -15.47 13.45 6.25
CA ILE A 205 -15.41 12.70 7.51
C ILE A 205 -13.94 12.60 7.96
N PRO A 206 -13.62 12.92 9.22
CA PRO A 206 -12.29 12.73 9.76
C PRO A 206 -11.83 11.28 9.61
N VAL A 207 -10.58 11.07 9.19
CA VAL A 207 -10.02 9.73 8.89
C VAL A 207 -10.17 8.76 10.07
N TYR A 208 -10.12 9.24 11.31
CA TYR A 208 -10.31 8.37 12.47
C TYR A 208 -11.75 7.84 12.55
N GLU A 209 -12.78 8.63 12.26
CA GLU A 209 -14.18 8.16 12.25
C GLU A 209 -14.37 7.06 11.21
N LEU A 210 -13.74 7.18 10.03
CA LEU A 210 -13.73 6.12 9.00
C LEU A 210 -13.02 4.83 9.46
N ILE A 211 -12.05 4.92 10.37
CA ILE A 211 -11.30 3.77 10.90
C ILE A 211 -12.05 3.07 12.05
N TYR A 212 -12.95 3.79 12.74
CA TYR A 212 -13.69 3.32 13.92
C TYR A 212 -15.14 2.89 13.64
N GLN A 213 -15.64 3.04 12.41
CA GLN A 213 -16.90 2.45 11.94
C GLN A 213 -16.77 0.95 11.64
#